data_AF-U1QWF4-F1
#
_entry.id   AF-U1QWF4-F1
#
_cell.length_a   1.000
_cell.length_b   1.000
_cell.length_c   1.000
_cell.angle_alpha   90.00
_cell.angle_beta   90.00
_cell.angle_gamma   90.00
#
_symmetry.space_group_name_H-M   'P 1'
#
loop_
_entity.id
_entity.type
_entity.pdbx_description
1 polymer ?
#
loop_
_entity_poly.entity_id
_entity_poly.type
_entity_poly.pdbx_seq_one_letter_code
_entity_poly.pdbx_strand_id
1 'polypeptide(L)'
;PQVQLEVSDVSSTSGSSGEELFVVSHNGGDELSFNDLSITVEGSGTDVSVNGDSGEFTVGDTQPITTGNSVGSDTELTIRIAHDPSGSLLLDTTVTVE
;
A
#
# COMPACT_ATOMS: atom_id res chain seq x y z
N PRO A 1 -3.76 14.87 -8.61
CA PRO A 1 -4.15 13.77 -9.52
C PRO A 1 -5.51 13.24 -9.09
N GLN A 2 -6.39 12.90 -10.02
CA GLN A 2 -7.61 12.16 -9.74
C GLN A 2 -7.35 10.71 -10.11
N VAL A 3 -7.16 9.86 -9.10
CA VAL A 3 -6.86 8.43 -9.24
C VAL A 3 -7.85 7.65 -8.39
N GLN A 4 -8.14 6.42 -8.80
CA GLN A 4 -8.90 5.45 -8.03
C GLN A 4 -7.96 4.30 -7.68
N LEU A 5 -7.63 4.19 -6.39
CA LEU A 5 -6.80 3.11 -5.86
C LEU A 5 -7.65 2.16 -5.02
N GLU A 6 -7.27 0.89 -5.01
CA GLU A 6 -7.85 -0.13 -4.13
C GLU A 6 -6.73 -0.93 -3.47
N VAL A 7 -6.98 -1.39 -2.25
CA VAL A 7 -6.13 -2.36 -1.55
C VAL A 7 -6.86 -3.70 -1.48
N SER A 8 -6.13 -4.77 -1.76
CA SER A 8 -6.62 -6.15 -1.73
C SER A 8 -5.54 -7.09 -1.17
N ASP A 9 -5.91 -8.36 -0.93
CA ASP A 9 -4.99 -9.45 -0.57
C ASP A 9 -4.12 -9.17 0.68
N VAL A 10 -4.77 -8.76 1.76
CA VAL A 10 -4.08 -8.36 2.99
C VAL A 10 -3.75 -9.60 3.83
N SER A 11 -2.47 -9.95 3.87
CA SER A 11 -2.00 -11.21 4.45
C SER A 11 -1.04 -11.00 5.63
N SER A 12 -1.04 -11.94 6.56
CA SER A 12 -0.08 -11.96 7.68
C SER A 12 1.35 -12.29 7.20
N THR A 13 2.36 -11.72 7.87
CA THR A 13 3.78 -11.89 7.54
C THR A 13 4.59 -12.39 8.72
N SER A 14 5.54 -13.29 8.48
CA SER A 14 6.30 -13.97 9.53
C SER A 14 7.64 -13.30 9.86
N GLY A 15 7.92 -12.11 9.33
CA GLY A 15 9.13 -11.33 9.62
C GLY A 15 10.31 -11.61 8.71
N SER A 16 10.09 -12.28 7.58
CA SER A 16 11.04 -12.26 6.48
C SER A 16 10.87 -10.97 5.68
N SER A 17 11.97 -10.27 5.42
CA SER A 17 11.93 -9.12 4.53
C SER A 17 11.53 -9.55 3.12
N GLY A 18 10.56 -8.84 2.53
CA GLY A 18 10.09 -9.12 1.18
C GLY A 18 8.85 -10.03 1.11
N GLU A 19 8.21 -10.32 2.25
CA GLU A 19 6.88 -10.93 2.26
C GLU A 19 5.83 -9.90 1.80
N GLU A 20 4.93 -10.32 0.90
CA GLU A 20 3.80 -9.53 0.46
C GLU A 20 2.82 -9.32 1.62
N LEU A 21 2.47 -8.06 1.87
CA LEU A 21 1.52 -7.66 2.90
C LEU A 21 0.15 -7.37 2.30
N PHE A 22 0.11 -6.66 1.16
CA PHE A 22 -1.12 -6.35 0.43
C PHE A 22 -0.80 -5.96 -1.01
N VAL A 23 -1.81 -5.93 -1.87
CA VAL A 23 -1.73 -5.48 -3.26
C VAL A 23 -2.47 -4.17 -3.43
N VAL A 24 -1.84 -3.19 -4.08
CA VAL A 24 -2.48 -1.94 -4.51
C VAL A 24 -2.84 -2.05 -5.98
N SER A 25 -4.08 -1.70 -6.34
CA SER A 25 -4.57 -1.72 -7.72
C SER A 25 -4.95 -0.33 -8.19
N HIS A 26 -4.60 0.03 -9.43
CA HIS A 26 -5.02 1.29 -10.06
C HIS A 26 -6.25 1.07 -10.93
N ASN A 27 -7.41 1.52 -10.47
CA ASN A 27 -8.71 1.24 -11.09
C ASN A 27 -9.22 2.37 -12.00
N GLY A 28 -8.47 3.46 -12.18
CA GLY A 28 -8.84 4.52 -13.12
C GLY A 28 -8.34 5.90 -12.72
N GLY A 29 -8.33 6.82 -13.68
CA GLY A 29 -7.94 8.21 -13.47
C GLY A 29 -6.65 8.57 -14.21
N ASP A 30 -5.89 9.50 -13.62
CA ASP A 30 -4.58 9.91 -14.09
C ASP A 30 -3.53 8.81 -13.85
N GLU A 31 -2.58 8.69 -14.76
CA GLU A 31 -1.38 7.90 -14.54
C GLU A 31 -0.55 8.47 -13.38
N LEU A 32 0.09 7.58 -12.62
CA LEU A 32 0.93 7.93 -11.48
C LEU A 32 2.26 7.19 -11.58
N SER A 33 3.34 7.80 -11.11
CA SER A 33 4.55 7.04 -10.82
C SER A 33 4.46 6.50 -9.40
N PHE A 34 4.78 5.23 -9.21
CA PHE A 34 4.86 4.63 -7.88
C PHE A 34 5.90 5.33 -6.99
N ASN A 35 6.93 5.92 -7.61
CA ASN A 35 7.96 6.69 -6.92
C ASN A 35 7.45 8.03 -6.36
N ASP A 36 6.33 8.54 -6.86
CA ASP A 36 5.68 9.77 -6.38
C ASP A 36 4.60 9.46 -5.32
N LEU A 37 4.48 8.20 -4.89
CA LEU A 37 3.54 7.76 -3.86
C LEU A 37 4.23 7.65 -2.51
N SER A 38 3.63 8.28 -1.51
CA SER A 38 3.94 8.08 -0.11
C SER A 38 2.93 7.11 0.46
N ILE A 39 3.40 5.93 0.88
CA ILE A 39 2.56 4.88 1.46
C ILE A 39 2.91 4.77 2.94
N THR A 40 1.90 4.93 3.79
CA THR A 40 2.01 4.77 5.23
C THR A 40 1.07 3.68 5.67
N VAL A 41 1.57 2.75 6.46
CA VAL A 41 0.79 1.63 7.01
C VAL A 41 0.93 1.67 8.53
N GLU A 42 -0.16 2.04 9.19
CA GLU A 42 -0.25 2.11 10.64
C GLU A 42 -0.93 0.84 11.15
N GLY A 43 -0.18 -0.03 11.82
CA GLY A 43 -0.71 -1.15 12.59
C GLY A 43 -0.61 -0.88 14.09
N SER A 44 -1.33 -1.63 14.92
CA SER A 44 -1.38 -1.45 16.38
C SER A 44 0.01 -1.53 17.05
N GLY A 45 0.73 -0.41 17.05
CA GLY A 45 2.03 -0.21 17.72
C GLY A 45 3.29 -0.27 16.84
N THR A 46 3.22 -0.33 15.50
CA THR A 46 4.43 -0.30 14.65
C THR A 46 4.18 0.33 13.29
N ASP A 47 4.97 1.35 12.95
CA ASP A 47 5.06 1.87 11.58
C ASP A 47 5.68 0.80 10.67
N VAL A 48 4.93 0.36 9.68
CA VAL A 48 5.39 -0.68 8.76
C VAL A 48 6.12 -0.02 7.59
N SER A 49 7.43 -0.28 7.46
CA SER A 49 8.18 0.16 6.29
C SER A 49 7.81 -0.73 5.11
N VAL A 50 7.23 -0.12 4.09
CA VAL A 50 6.79 -0.81 2.89
C VAL A 50 7.63 -0.47 1.67
N ASN A 51 7.79 -1.45 0.79
CA ASN A 51 8.47 -1.29 -0.49
C ASN A 51 7.51 -1.72 -1.61
N GLY A 52 7.36 -0.86 -2.62
CA GLY A 52 6.75 -1.21 -3.91
C GLY A 52 7.77 -1.12 -5.03
N ASP A 53 7.42 -1.66 -6.20
CA ASP A 53 8.28 -1.59 -7.38
C ASP A 53 8.33 -0.17 -7.95
N SER A 54 9.51 0.25 -8.40
CA SER A 54 9.71 1.59 -8.95
C SER A 54 9.33 1.58 -10.43
N GLY A 55 8.14 2.10 -10.76
CA GLY A 55 7.65 2.15 -12.14
C GLY A 55 6.49 3.12 -12.36
N GLU A 56 6.08 3.21 -13.62
CA GLU A 56 4.79 3.79 -14.01
C GLU A 56 3.67 2.88 -13.51
N PHE A 57 2.66 3.46 -12.87
CA PHE A 57 1.50 2.79 -12.32
C PHE A 57 0.26 3.25 -13.09
N THR A 58 -0.05 2.52 -14.17
CA THR A 58 -1.11 2.86 -15.12
C THR A 58 -2.42 2.17 -14.77
N VAL A 59 -3.52 2.57 -15.42
CA VAL A 59 -4.83 1.99 -15.11
C VAL A 59 -4.86 0.52 -15.49
N GLY A 60 -5.22 -0.33 -14.53
CA GLY A 60 -5.22 -1.78 -14.65
C GLY A 60 -3.98 -2.45 -14.06
N ASP A 61 -2.95 -1.68 -13.68
CA ASP A 61 -1.80 -2.24 -12.98
C ASP A 61 -2.12 -2.58 -11.52
N THR A 62 -1.46 -3.63 -11.05
CA THR A 62 -1.48 -4.08 -9.67
C THR A 62 -0.05 -4.14 -9.16
N GLN A 63 0.20 -3.55 -8.01
CA GLN A 63 1.52 -3.50 -7.40
C GLN A 63 1.49 -4.21 -6.04
N PRO A 64 2.22 -5.32 -5.87
CA PRO A 64 2.38 -5.93 -4.56
C PRO A 64 3.23 -5.04 -3.65
N ILE A 65 2.81 -4.93 -2.40
CA ILE A 65 3.48 -4.17 -1.35
C ILE A 65 4.04 -5.16 -0.36
N THR A 66 5.35 -5.12 -0.21
CA THR A 66 6.07 -6.00 0.72
C THR A 66 6.45 -5.26 1.98
N THR A 67 6.57 -6.00 3.09
CA THR A 67 6.99 -5.47 4.38
C THR A 67 8.27 -6.12 4.88
N GLY A 68 9.06 -5.35 5.63
CA GLY A 68 10.18 -5.85 6.42
C GLY A 68 9.79 -6.30 7.84
N ASN A 69 8.56 -6.02 8.26
CA ASN A 69 8.06 -6.24 9.61
C ASN A 69 7.11 -7.45 9.65
N SER A 70 7.09 -8.16 10.78
CA SER A 70 6.05 -9.17 11.05
C SER A 70 4.71 -8.50 11.34
N VAL A 71 3.66 -8.96 10.67
CA VAL A 71 2.28 -8.56 10.91
C VAL A 71 1.45 -9.81 11.21
N GLY A 72 0.83 -9.87 12.39
CA GLY A 72 0.01 -11.02 12.78
C GLY A 72 -1.39 -11.00 12.16
N SER A 73 -2.00 -12.17 12.00
CA SER A 73 -3.42 -12.31 11.67
C SER A 73 -4.32 -11.59 12.69
N ASP A 74 -5.53 -11.23 12.26
CA ASP A 74 -6.53 -10.47 13.03
C ASP A 74 -6.06 -9.06 13.48
N THR A 75 -5.00 -8.53 12.85
CA THR A 75 -4.52 -7.16 13.10
C THR A 75 -5.25 -6.19 12.17
N GLU A 76 -5.76 -5.07 12.71
CA GLU A 76 -6.23 -3.96 11.88
C GLU A 76 -5.06 -3.09 11.42
N LEU A 77 -4.98 -2.83 10.12
CA LEU A 77 -4.03 -1.94 9.48
C LEU A 77 -4.77 -0.77 8.83
N THR A 78 -4.32 0.45 9.09
CA THR A 78 -4.74 1.64 8.35
C THR A 78 -3.69 1.96 7.30
N ILE A 79 -4.10 1.88 6.03
CA ILE A 79 -3.25 2.13 4.87
C ILE A 79 -3.62 3.47 4.28
N ARG A 80 -2.62 4.36 4.17
CA ARG A 80 -2.73 5.67 3.56
C ARG A 80 -1.78 5.79 2.39
N ILE A 81 -2.30 6.26 1.27
CA ILE A 81 -1.51 6.55 0.07
C ILE A 81 -1.74 8.01 -0.29
N ALA A 82 -0.65 8.77 -0.36
CA ALA A 82 -0.66 10.18 -0.75
C ALA A 82 0.29 10.42 -1.93
N HIS A 83 -0.06 11.38 -2.79
CA HIS A 83 0.82 11.84 -3.87
C HIS A 83 1.82 12.86 -3.32
N ASP A 84 3.09 12.48 -3.18
CA ASP A 84 4.13 13.30 -2.53
C ASP A 84 4.28 14.71 -3.14
N PRO A 85 4.36 14.90 -4.48
CA PRO A 85 4.56 16.24 -5.04
C PRO A 85 3.32 17.14 -4.91
N SER A 86 2.13 16.58 -4.70
CA SER A 86 0.88 17.35 -4.51
C SER A 86 0.38 17.38 -3.07
N GLY A 87 0.95 16.56 -2.17
CA GLY A 87 0.44 16.32 -0.82
C GLY A 87 -1.01 15.84 -0.76
N SER A 88 -1.57 15.34 -1.87
CA SER A 88 -2.99 14.97 -1.96
C SER A 88 -3.18 13.53 -1.51
N LEU A 89 -4.15 13.31 -0.61
CA LEU A 89 -4.54 11.96 -0.18
C LEU A 89 -5.28 11.25 -1.32
N LEU A 90 -4.80 10.07 -1.71
CA LEU A 90 -5.34 9.26 -2.79
C LEU A 90 -6.15 8.08 -2.27
N LEU A 91 -5.70 7.47 -1.16
CA LEU A 91 -6.38 6.37 -0.47
C LEU A 91 -6.20 6.50 1.03
N ASP A 92 -7.26 6.24 1.78
CA ASP A 92 -7.26 6.01 3.22
C ASP A 92 -8.26 4.89 3.48
N THR A 93 -7.76 3.74 3.93
CA THR A 93 -8.59 2.55 4.18
C THR A 93 -8.07 1.79 5.39
N THR A 94 -8.99 1.16 6.12
CA THR A 94 -8.66 0.24 7.20
C THR A 94 -9.04 -1.17 6.77
N VAL A 95 -8.09 -2.09 6.89
CA VAL A 95 -8.22 -3.49 6.51
C VAL A 95 -7.80 -4.39 7.67
N THR A 96 -8.42 -5.55 7.79
CA THR A 96 -8.02 -6.57 8.76
C THR A 96 -7.16 -7.61 8.06
N VAL A 97 -6.03 -7.95 8.67
CA VAL A 97 -5.11 -8.99 8.19
C VAL A 97 -5.74 -10.35 8.42
N GLU A 98 -5.80 -11.17 7.37
CA GLU A 98 -6.30 -12.55 7.45
C GLU A 98 -5.20 -13.56 7.80
#